data_AF-A0A5M9WP87-F1
#
_entry.id   AF-A0A5M9WP87-F1
#
_cell.length_a   1.000
_cell.length_b   1.000
_cell.length_c   1.000
_cell.angle_alpha   90.00
_cell.angle_beta   90.00
_cell.angle_gamma   90.00
#
_symmetry.space_group_name_H-M   'P 1'
#
loop_
_entity.id
_entity.type
_entity.pdbx_description
1 polymer ?
#
loop_
_entity_poly.entity_id
_entity_poly.type
_entity_poly.pdbx_seq_one_letter_code
_entity_poly.pdbx_strand_id
1 'polypeptide(L)'
;MLSITSEHQQGEIRYHRVTAIWKGCLCLLFLVLCLLLLWVIIAGKTESVEKIYYPMAAVLGMWMVGPFFFMFLSRSISKSTVIVSWDKASLHAGHRSIPWNQIRKIEVATPARSKWQLSPSPMYALYLKDATRVHIHTDHLFGKKELQSSLSTLQKTLREHQRQDLD
;
A
#
# COMPACT_ATOMS: atom_id res chain seq x y z
N MET A 1 28.14 36.31 10.28
CA MET A 1 27.73 35.66 9.01
C MET A 1 26.56 34.76 9.34
N LEU A 2 25.34 35.22 9.05
CA LEU A 2 24.09 34.55 9.42
C LEU A 2 23.89 33.30 8.54
N SER A 3 24.01 32.11 9.14
CA SER A 3 23.54 30.87 8.51
C SER A 3 22.05 30.73 8.82
N ILE A 4 21.21 31.27 7.94
CA ILE A 4 19.75 31.21 8.03
C ILE A 4 19.31 29.77 7.69
N THR A 5 18.97 29.02 8.74
CA THR A 5 17.88 28.03 8.81
C THR A 5 17.47 27.31 7.51
N SER A 6 18.00 26.11 7.29
CA SER A 6 17.49 25.15 6.30
C SER A 6 16.66 24.03 6.95
N GLU A 7 15.82 24.35 7.94
CA GLU A 7 15.14 23.34 8.77
C GLU A 7 13.70 22.96 8.34
N HIS A 8 13.15 23.41 7.21
CA HIS A 8 11.68 23.42 7.09
C HIS A 8 10.99 22.85 5.84
N GLN A 9 11.53 21.82 5.18
CA GLN A 9 10.74 21.16 4.10
C GLN A 9 11.09 19.69 3.88
N GLN A 10 11.34 18.95 4.96
CA GLN A 10 11.39 17.48 4.92
C GLN A 10 10.10 16.93 5.51
N GLY A 11 9.47 16.00 4.80
CA GLY A 11 8.27 15.35 5.26
C GLY A 11 8.17 13.92 4.76
N GLU A 12 7.41 13.11 5.47
CA GLU A 12 7.23 11.70 5.16
C GLU A 12 5.80 11.26 5.48
N ILE A 13 5.27 10.40 4.62
CA ILE A 13 3.98 9.76 4.77
C ILE A 13 4.25 8.31 5.16
N ARG A 14 3.90 7.96 6.39
CA ARG A 14 4.06 6.63 6.97
C ARG A 14 2.72 5.93 7.11
N TYR A 15 2.69 4.61 6.93
CA TYR A 15 1.53 3.80 7.35
C TYR A 15 1.69 3.33 8.79
N HIS A 16 0.56 3.09 9.46
CA HIS A 16 0.54 2.49 10.79
C HIS A 16 0.82 0.99 10.70
N ARG A 17 1.86 0.51 11.40
CA ARG A 17 2.17 -0.94 11.47
C ARG A 17 1.00 -1.75 12.01
N VAL A 18 0.24 -1.19 12.94
CA VAL A 18 -0.95 -1.82 13.54
C VAL A 18 -1.95 -2.25 12.46
N THR A 19 -2.16 -1.44 11.42
CA THR A 19 -3.07 -1.78 10.31
C THR A 19 -2.57 -2.98 9.51
N ALA A 20 -1.27 -3.06 9.26
CA ALA A 20 -0.65 -4.20 8.57
C ALA A 20 -0.69 -5.47 9.43
N ILE A 21 -0.42 -5.36 10.74
CA ILE A 21 -0.48 -6.47 11.71
C ILE A 21 -1.91 -7.01 11.82
N TRP A 22 -2.90 -6.13 11.95
CA TRP A 22 -4.29 -6.56 12.10
C TRP A 22 -4.80 -7.31 10.86
N LYS A 23 -4.50 -6.80 9.67
CA LYS A 23 -4.83 -7.47 8.40
C LYS A 23 -4.06 -8.77 8.20
N GLY A 24 -2.78 -8.79 8.58
CA GLY A 24 -1.97 -10.00 8.58
C GLY A 24 -2.50 -11.07 9.53
N CYS A 25 -2.91 -10.68 10.74
CA CYS A 25 -3.52 -11.57 11.73
C CYS A 25 -4.85 -12.15 11.22
N LEU A 26 -5.68 -11.33 10.58
CA LEU A 26 -6.92 -11.80 9.96
C LEU A 26 -6.67 -12.84 8.85
N CYS A 27 -5.66 -12.59 7.99
CA CYS A 27 -5.26 -13.56 6.97
C CYS A 27 -4.68 -14.83 7.60
N LEU A 28 -3.90 -14.71 8.68
CA LEU A 28 -3.33 -15.85 9.40
C LEU A 28 -4.42 -16.73 10.01
N LEU A 29 -5.40 -16.14 10.68
CA LEU A 29 -6.54 -16.88 11.24
C LEU A 29 -7.28 -17.67 10.15
N PHE A 30 -7.45 -17.07 8.98
CA PHE A 30 -8.09 -17.74 7.84
C PHE A 30 -7.24 -18.91 7.32
N LEU A 31 -5.92 -18.75 7.20
CA LEU A 31 -5.03 -19.85 6.79
C LEU A 31 -4.99 -20.98 7.82
N VAL A 32 -5.00 -20.65 9.11
CA VAL A 32 -5.12 -21.64 10.20
C VAL A 32 -6.44 -22.38 10.07
N LEU A 33 -7.54 -21.71 9.77
CA LEU A 33 -8.83 -22.35 9.52
C LEU A 33 -8.72 -23.33 8.33
N CYS A 34 -8.12 -22.92 7.21
CA CYS A 34 -7.91 -23.83 6.07
C CYS A 34 -7.07 -25.07 6.43
N LEU A 35 -6.04 -24.91 7.28
CA LEU A 35 -5.23 -26.03 7.78
C LEU A 35 -6.05 -26.95 8.71
N LEU A 36 -6.89 -26.40 9.58
CA LEU A 36 -7.77 -27.18 10.45
C LEU A 36 -8.79 -27.99 9.64
N LEU A 37 -9.35 -27.42 8.57
CA LEU A 37 -10.23 -28.16 7.66
C LEU A 37 -9.50 -29.36 7.05
N LEU A 38 -8.28 -29.17 6.54
CA LEU A 38 -7.47 -30.26 6.01
C LEU A 38 -7.13 -31.31 7.09
N TRP A 39 -6.81 -30.86 8.30
CA TRP A 39 -6.53 -31.74 9.43
C TRP A 39 -7.73 -32.63 9.80
N VAL A 40 -8.95 -32.08 9.81
CA VAL A 40 -10.19 -32.83 10.09
C VAL A 40 -10.42 -33.94 9.04
N ILE A 41 -10.06 -33.69 7.78
CA ILE A 41 -10.13 -34.71 6.72
C ILE A 41 -9.11 -35.83 6.98
N ILE A 42 -7.85 -35.48 7.27
CA ILE A 42 -6.78 -36.45 7.51
C ILE A 42 -7.07 -37.28 8.77
N ALA A 43 -7.64 -36.66 9.81
CA ALA A 43 -8.06 -37.33 11.04
C ALA A 43 -9.26 -38.29 10.84
N GLY A 44 -9.80 -38.41 9.63
CA GLY A 44 -10.83 -39.40 9.28
C GLY A 44 -12.21 -39.12 9.87
N LYS A 45 -12.46 -37.91 10.38
CA LYS A 45 -13.71 -37.55 11.10
C LYS A 45 -14.85 -37.07 10.20
N THR A 46 -14.80 -37.31 8.89
CA THR A 46 -15.64 -36.62 7.89
C THR A 46 -16.36 -37.59 6.96
N GLU A 47 -17.62 -37.30 6.64
CA GLU A 47 -18.46 -38.06 5.71
C GLU A 47 -17.99 -37.91 4.26
N SER A 48 -18.41 -38.81 3.36
CA SER A 48 -17.91 -38.87 1.97
C SER A 48 -18.07 -37.57 1.16
N VAL A 49 -19.09 -36.75 1.45
CA VAL A 49 -19.33 -35.48 0.76
C VAL A 49 -18.38 -34.38 1.24
N GLU A 50 -18.06 -34.38 2.55
CA GLU A 50 -17.16 -33.42 3.18
C GLU A 50 -15.70 -33.60 2.71
N LYS A 51 -15.32 -34.83 2.36
CA LYS A 51 -14.00 -35.16 1.79
C LYS A 51 -13.69 -34.48 0.46
N ILE A 52 -14.70 -33.98 -0.26
CA ILE A 52 -14.50 -33.29 -1.55
C ILE A 52 -14.61 -31.78 -1.37
N TYR A 53 -15.57 -31.31 -0.55
CA TYR A 53 -15.81 -29.87 -0.38
C TYR A 53 -14.75 -29.17 0.46
N TYR A 54 -14.34 -29.75 1.59
CA TYR A 54 -13.34 -29.15 2.48
C TYR A 54 -11.94 -28.98 1.86
N PRO A 55 -11.37 -29.92 1.09
CA PRO A 55 -10.07 -29.69 0.45
C PRO A 55 -10.17 -28.66 -0.68
N MET A 56 -11.27 -28.62 -1.45
CA MET A 56 -11.48 -27.59 -2.46
C MET A 56 -11.56 -26.19 -1.82
N ALA A 57 -12.32 -26.05 -0.74
CA ALA A 57 -12.40 -24.80 0.01
C ALA A 57 -11.04 -24.40 0.62
N ALA A 58 -10.27 -25.36 1.14
CA ALA A 58 -8.95 -25.09 1.70
C ALA A 58 -7.94 -24.67 0.63
N VAL A 59 -7.90 -25.35 -0.52
CA VAL A 59 -7.00 -25.00 -1.64
C VAL A 59 -7.34 -23.63 -2.20
N LEU A 60 -8.63 -23.35 -2.47
CA LEU A 60 -9.07 -22.04 -2.95
C LEU A 60 -8.79 -20.94 -1.93
N GLY A 61 -9.03 -21.22 -0.64
CA GLY A 61 -8.76 -20.30 0.45
C GLY A 61 -7.28 -19.95 0.56
N MET A 62 -6.40 -20.96 0.54
CA MET A 62 -4.95 -20.77 0.57
C MET A 62 -4.45 -20.05 -0.69
N TRP A 63 -4.94 -20.42 -1.88
CA TRP A 63 -4.57 -19.79 -3.14
C TRP A 63 -4.92 -18.29 -3.16
N MET A 64 -6.11 -17.95 -2.68
CA MET A 64 -6.60 -16.57 -2.69
C MET A 64 -5.98 -15.73 -1.57
N VAL A 65 -5.90 -16.25 -0.34
CA VAL A 65 -5.49 -15.49 0.85
C VAL A 65 -3.99 -15.55 1.12
N GLY A 66 -3.31 -16.63 0.70
CA GLY A 66 -1.87 -16.81 0.89
C GLY A 66 -1.03 -15.63 0.40
N PRO A 67 -1.18 -15.17 -0.85
CA PRO A 67 -0.43 -14.02 -1.37
C PRO A 67 -0.63 -12.74 -0.55
N PHE A 68 -1.86 -12.48 -0.08
CA PHE A 68 -2.14 -11.33 0.78
C PHE A 68 -1.47 -11.44 2.15
N PHE A 69 -1.45 -12.65 2.75
CA PHE A 69 -0.75 -12.88 4.00
C PHE A 69 0.74 -12.56 3.87
N PHE A 70 1.43 -13.07 2.85
CA PHE A 70 2.84 -12.76 2.63
C PHE A 70 3.09 -11.27 2.36
N MET A 71 2.19 -10.61 1.63
CA MET A 71 2.26 -9.16 1.41
C MET A 71 2.15 -8.38 2.73
N PHE A 72 1.17 -8.68 3.59
CA PHE A 72 1.04 -8.01 4.88
C PHE A 72 2.15 -8.39 5.87
N LEU A 73 2.63 -9.63 5.84
CA LEU A 73 3.72 -10.11 6.69
C LEU A 73 5.04 -9.41 6.35
N SER A 74 5.40 -9.35 5.07
CA SER A 74 6.60 -8.62 4.63
C SER A 74 6.54 -7.14 5.01
N ARG A 75 5.35 -6.54 4.97
CA ARG A 75 5.12 -5.15 5.35
C ARG A 75 5.09 -4.90 6.85
N SER A 76 4.72 -5.90 7.65
CA SER A 76 4.84 -5.88 9.12
C SER A 76 6.29 -5.99 9.59
N ILE A 77 7.10 -6.81 8.91
CA ILE A 77 8.51 -7.06 9.26
C ILE A 77 9.42 -5.96 8.69
N SER A 78 8.98 -5.24 7.64
CA SER A 78 9.73 -4.15 7.04
C SER A 78 10.14 -3.09 8.08
N LYS A 79 11.45 -2.79 8.13
CA LYS A 79 12.01 -1.77 9.02
C LYS A 79 11.50 -0.36 8.69
N SER A 80 11.17 -0.09 7.42
CA SER A 80 10.64 1.20 6.98
C SER A 80 9.13 1.12 6.77
N THR A 81 8.41 2.06 7.40
CA THR A 81 6.97 2.28 7.18
C THR A 81 6.69 3.45 6.24
N VAL A 82 7.74 4.03 5.66
CA VAL A 82 7.66 5.19 4.77
C VAL A 82 7.18 4.73 3.40
N ILE A 83 6.10 5.33 2.92
CA ILE A 83 5.55 5.08 1.57
C ILE A 83 6.07 6.14 0.61
N VAL A 84 6.03 7.40 1.06
CA VAL A 84 6.55 8.55 0.34
C VAL A 84 7.32 9.42 1.32
N SER A 85 8.52 9.85 0.96
CA SER A 85 9.26 10.91 1.63
C SER A 85 9.58 12.01 0.64
N TRP A 86 9.90 13.20 1.11
CA TRP A 86 10.33 14.28 0.23
C TRP A 86 11.33 15.18 0.91
N ASP A 87 12.18 15.76 0.08
CA ASP A 87 13.07 16.86 0.42
C ASP A 87 12.67 18.12 -0.37
N LYS A 88 13.52 19.15 -0.30
CA LYS A 88 13.31 20.43 -0.97
C LYS A 88 13.34 20.34 -2.50
N ALA A 89 14.03 19.35 -3.06
CA ALA A 89 14.26 19.22 -4.50
C ALA A 89 13.35 18.17 -5.13
N SER A 90 13.02 17.11 -4.40
CA SER A 90 12.44 15.90 -4.94
C SER A 90 11.53 15.13 -3.98
N LEU A 91 10.55 14.45 -4.57
CA LEU A 91 9.69 13.48 -3.95
C LEU A 91 10.26 12.07 -4.15
N HIS A 92 10.47 11.34 -3.07
CA HIS A 92 11.00 9.98 -3.04
C HIS A 92 9.90 8.97 -2.75
N ALA A 93 9.79 7.95 -3.59
CA ALA A 93 8.86 6.84 -3.44
C ALA A 93 9.58 5.51 -3.74
N GLY A 94 9.94 4.78 -2.68
CA GLY A 94 10.76 3.58 -2.79
C GLY A 94 12.14 3.90 -3.39
N HIS A 95 12.45 3.33 -4.56
CA HIS A 95 13.72 3.58 -5.28
C HIS A 95 13.62 4.75 -6.29
N ARG A 96 12.44 5.37 -6.45
CA ARG A 96 12.25 6.46 -7.41
C ARG A 96 12.35 7.82 -6.71
N SER A 97 13.10 8.73 -7.30
CA SER A 97 13.16 10.14 -6.90
C SER A 97 12.66 10.98 -8.07
N ILE A 98 11.73 11.90 -7.80
CA ILE A 98 11.03 12.71 -8.81
C ILE A 98 11.13 14.18 -8.40
N PRO A 99 11.79 15.03 -9.21
CA PRO A 99 11.92 16.45 -8.88
C PRO A 99 10.56 17.16 -8.83
N TRP A 100 10.37 18.03 -7.84
CA TRP A 100 9.10 18.77 -7.66
C TRP A 100 8.71 19.58 -8.89
N ASN A 101 9.68 20.22 -9.54
CA ASN A 101 9.46 21.02 -10.75
C ASN A 101 8.92 20.19 -11.93
N GLN A 102 9.19 18.87 -11.97
CA GLN A 102 8.63 18.02 -13.03
C GLN A 102 7.17 17.63 -12.77
N ILE A 103 6.68 17.75 -11.53
CA ILE A 103 5.34 17.34 -11.14
C ILE A 103 4.34 18.45 -11.47
N ARG A 104 3.38 18.15 -12.35
CA ARG A 104 2.28 19.04 -12.68
C ARG A 104 1.13 18.90 -11.69
N LYS A 105 0.75 17.66 -11.36
CA LYS A 105 -0.40 17.36 -10.49
C LYS A 105 -0.23 16.02 -9.80
N ILE A 106 -0.78 15.90 -8.59
CA ILE A 106 -0.89 14.66 -7.83
C ILE A 106 -2.37 14.34 -7.61
N GLU A 107 -2.78 13.12 -7.97
CA GLU A 107 -4.13 12.62 -7.74
C GLU A 107 -4.09 11.22 -7.13
N VAL A 108 -5.20 10.80 -6.52
CA VAL A 108 -5.42 9.39 -6.20
C VAL A 108 -6.03 8.73 -7.43
N ALA A 109 -5.33 7.76 -7.97
CA ALA A 109 -5.86 6.86 -8.97
C ALA A 109 -6.22 5.52 -8.32
N THR A 110 -7.33 4.95 -8.78
CA THR A 110 -7.66 3.55 -8.53
C THR A 110 -7.34 2.81 -9.81
N PRO A 111 -6.56 1.71 -9.79
CA PRO A 111 -6.26 0.98 -11.01
C PRO A 111 -7.55 0.60 -11.74
N ALA A 112 -7.53 0.69 -13.06
CA ALA A 112 -8.63 0.22 -13.90
C ALA A 112 -8.97 -1.22 -13.50
N ARG A 113 -10.25 -1.47 -13.23
CA ARG A 113 -10.79 -2.72 -12.70
C ARG A 113 -10.41 -3.87 -13.65
N SER A 114 -9.35 -4.62 -13.34
CA SER A 114 -9.20 -5.95 -13.93
C SER A 114 -10.30 -6.82 -13.37
N LYS A 115 -11.07 -7.51 -14.23
CA LYS A 115 -12.19 -8.39 -13.83
C LYS A 115 -11.78 -9.49 -12.82
N TRP A 116 -10.47 -9.70 -12.65
CA TRP A 116 -9.88 -10.75 -11.83
C TRP A 116 -9.18 -10.24 -10.57
N GLN A 117 -9.08 -8.92 -10.36
CA GLN A 117 -8.42 -8.37 -9.17
C GLN A 117 -9.45 -8.08 -8.07
N LEU A 118 -9.33 -8.82 -6.96
CA LEU A 118 -10.24 -8.76 -5.80
C LEU A 118 -10.32 -7.39 -5.12
N SER A 119 -9.30 -6.53 -5.24
CA SER A 119 -9.38 -5.16 -4.73
C SER A 119 -8.31 -4.25 -5.36
N PRO A 120 -8.69 -3.20 -6.10
CA PRO A 120 -7.71 -2.27 -6.66
C PRO A 120 -7.08 -1.46 -5.52
N SER A 121 -5.77 -1.61 -5.32
CA SER A 121 -5.06 -0.81 -4.31
C SER A 121 -5.09 0.66 -4.67
N PRO A 122 -5.48 1.56 -3.75
CA PRO A 122 -5.31 2.98 -3.99
C PRO A 122 -3.83 3.26 -4.31
N MET A 123 -3.61 4.14 -5.28
CA MET A 123 -2.27 4.57 -5.69
C MET A 123 -2.26 6.08 -5.90
N TYR A 124 -1.11 6.71 -5.67
CA TYR A 124 -0.89 8.09 -6.11
C TYR A 124 -0.46 8.09 -7.57
N ALA A 125 -1.18 8.84 -8.40
CA ALA A 125 -0.78 9.14 -9.76
C ALA A 125 -0.16 10.54 -9.80
N LEU A 126 1.13 10.58 -10.10
CA LEU A 126 1.89 11.79 -10.40
C LEU A 126 1.80 12.03 -11.90
N TYR A 127 1.23 13.17 -12.28
CA TYR A 127 1.25 13.65 -13.66
C TYR A 127 2.44 14.58 -13.82
N LEU A 128 3.37 14.18 -14.69
CA LEU A 128 4.58 14.93 -14.98
C LEU A 128 4.34 15.93 -16.13
N LYS A 129 5.18 16.96 -16.21
CA LYS A 129 5.10 18.00 -17.25
C LYS A 129 5.37 17.45 -18.65
N ASP A 130 6.12 16.36 -18.76
CA ASP A 130 6.40 15.60 -20.00
C ASP A 130 5.23 14.69 -20.45
N ALA A 131 4.05 14.85 -19.83
CA ALA A 131 2.85 14.04 -20.03
C ALA A 131 2.97 12.57 -19.58
N THR A 132 4.08 12.17 -18.96
CA THR A 132 4.21 10.84 -18.37
C THR A 132 3.50 10.75 -17.02
N ARG A 133 3.21 9.51 -16.60
CA ARG A 133 2.51 9.22 -15.33
C ARG A 133 3.35 8.27 -14.49
N VAL A 134 3.59 8.65 -13.25
CA VAL A 134 4.24 7.77 -12.26
C VAL A 134 3.22 7.35 -11.22
N HIS A 135 3.10 6.03 -11.04
CA HIS A 135 2.20 5.45 -10.06
C HIS A 135 2.98 5.02 -8.80
N ILE A 136 2.52 5.45 -7.63
CA ILE A 136 3.02 5.03 -6.33
C ILE A 136 1.93 4.21 -5.65
N HIS A 137 2.18 2.91 -5.49
CA HIS A 137 1.24 2.02 -4.84
C HIS A 137 1.22 2.24 -3.33
N THR A 138 0.02 2.29 -2.74
CA THR A 138 -0.16 2.42 -1.27
C THR A 138 -0.57 1.12 -0.59
N ASP A 139 -0.64 0.03 -1.35
CA ASP A 139 -0.87 -1.37 -0.93
C ASP A 139 -2.02 -1.60 0.05
N HIS A 140 -3.11 -0.85 -0.06
CA HIS A 140 -4.25 -0.87 0.88
C HIS A 140 -3.85 -0.62 2.34
N LEU A 141 -2.70 -0.01 2.60
CA LEU A 141 -2.20 0.25 3.95
C LEU A 141 -2.87 1.47 4.58
N PHE A 142 -3.30 2.44 3.76
CA PHE A 142 -4.04 3.60 4.22
C PHE A 142 -5.54 3.33 4.33
N GLY A 143 -6.13 3.82 5.42
CA GLY A 143 -7.58 4.04 5.47
C GLY A 143 -8.00 5.16 4.50
N LYS A 144 -9.29 5.21 4.13
CA LYS A 144 -9.81 6.27 3.23
C LYS A 144 -9.49 7.69 3.74
N LYS A 145 -9.63 7.93 5.04
CA LYS A 145 -9.33 9.22 5.68
C LYS A 145 -7.84 9.56 5.64
N GLU A 146 -6.99 8.58 5.94
CA GLU A 146 -5.53 8.77 5.92
C GLU A 146 -5.03 9.05 4.50
N LEU A 147 -5.57 8.33 3.49
CA LEU A 147 -5.26 8.54 2.09
C LEU A 147 -5.64 9.95 1.62
N GLN A 148 -6.83 10.43 2.01
CA GLN A 148 -7.28 11.77 1.65
C GLN A 148 -6.46 12.86 2.35
N SER A 149 -6.09 12.65 3.62
CA SER A 149 -5.22 13.56 4.38
C SER A 149 -3.82 13.64 3.80
N SER A 150 -3.21 12.49 3.48
CA SER A 150 -1.89 12.44 2.86
C SER A 150 -1.87 13.02 1.45
N LEU A 151 -2.94 12.81 0.66
CA LEU A 151 -3.11 13.48 -0.63
C LEU A 151 -3.17 15.01 -0.48
N SER A 152 -3.94 15.52 0.47
CA SER A 152 -4.06 16.98 0.67
C SER A 152 -2.74 17.59 1.12
N THR A 153 -1.97 16.90 1.97
CA THR A 153 -0.60 17.29 2.31
C THR A 153 0.29 17.36 1.07
N LEU A 154 0.32 16.30 0.25
CA LEU A 154 1.14 16.27 -0.98
C LEU A 154 0.77 17.38 -1.96
N GLN A 155 -0.52 17.63 -2.17
CA GLN A 155 -1.00 18.70 -3.05
C GLN A 155 -0.65 20.09 -2.50
N LYS A 156 -0.71 20.29 -1.18
CA LYS A 156 -0.32 21.55 -0.55
C LYS A 156 1.19 21.78 -0.72
N THR A 157 2.01 20.78 -0.44
CA THR A 157 3.48 20.86 -0.60
C THR A 157 3.87 21.12 -2.05
N LEU A 158 3.19 20.49 -3.02
CA LEU A 158 3.42 20.78 -4.44
C LEU A 158 3.14 22.24 -4.79
N ARG A 159 2.02 22.81 -4.30
CA ARG A 159 1.67 24.21 -4.56
C ARG A 159 2.68 25.18 -3.94
N GLU A 160 3.21 24.87 -2.77
CA GLU A 160 4.25 25.67 -2.11
C GLU A 160 5.53 25.71 -2.96
N HIS A 161 6.00 24.56 -3.47
CA HIS A 161 7.18 24.50 -4.34
C HIS A 161 6.94 25.18 -5.70
N GLN A 162 5.76 25.02 -6.29
CA GLN A 162 5.41 25.70 -7.54
C GLN A 162 5.39 27.22 -7.39
N ARG A 163 5.02 27.74 -6.21
CA ARG A 163 5.04 29.18 -5.93
C ARG A 163 6.46 29.71 -5.75
N GLN A 164 7.35 28.92 -5.13
CA GLN A 164 8.76 29.28 -4.95
C GLN A 164 9.57 29.26 -6.26
N ASP A 165 9.20 28.43 -7.24
CA ASP A 165 9.84 28.42 -8.58
C ASP A 165 9.46 29.65 -9.44
N LEU A 166 8.44 30.41 -9.05
CA LEU A 166 7.90 31.57 -9.77
C LEU A 166 8.43 32.92 -9.24
N ASP A 167 9.01 32.94 -8.04
CA ASP A 167 9.61 34.10 -7.37
C ASP A 167 11.14 34.13 -7.59
#